data_AF-D5ZT45-F1
#
_entry.id   AF-D5ZT45-F1
#
_cell.length_a   1.000
_cell.length_b   1.000
_cell.length_c   1.000
_cell.angle_alpha   90.00
_cell.angle_beta   90.00
_cell.angle_gamma   90.00
#
_symmetry.space_group_name_H-M   'P 1'
#
loop_
_entity.id
_entity.type
_entity.pdbx_description
1 polymer ?
#
loop_
_entity_poly.entity_id
_entity_poly.type
_entity_poly.pdbx_seq_one_letter_code
_entity_poly.pdbx_strand_id
1 'polypeptide(L)'
;MSIGNSPEDERPFEDVSEEARPSVGRALQQARIAAGLTVDDVSTATRVRIAIVHAIEADDFAACGGDVYARGHIRTLARAVNLDPAPLIAQYETEHGNGRPAPTPAAPLFEAERIRPERRGPNWTAAMVAAIVVVIGFVGFTMVKGGDDGGKENVADGTASTESASPTPKAEKPAVPEPEPSDSAIAAAPQDKVTVQVSAVDGRSWISAKDHNGRLLFDGLLKQGESKTFQDSSKINLVLGDAGAIDLFVNGKKIEDDFQPGAVERLTYTKGDPQAG
;
A
#
# COMPACT_ATOMS: atom_id res chain seq x y z
N MET A 1 57.92 77.77 -0.83
CA MET A 1 56.44 77.82 -0.69
C MET A 1 55.86 76.61 -1.39
N SER A 2 54.88 75.97 -0.75
CA SER A 2 54.00 74.87 -1.21
C SER A 2 54.72 73.58 -1.61
N ILE A 3 54.87 72.58 -0.72
CA ILE A 3 53.84 71.78 -0.02
C ILE A 3 52.71 71.34 -0.96
N GLY A 4 52.70 70.05 -1.27
CA GLY A 4 51.66 69.38 -2.05
C GLY A 4 51.79 67.88 -1.84
N ASN A 5 51.67 67.46 -0.59
CA ASN A 5 51.50 66.06 -0.20
C ASN A 5 50.18 65.59 -0.84
N SER A 6 50.25 64.73 -1.86
CA SER A 6 49.08 64.05 -2.39
C SER A 6 48.48 63.16 -1.29
N PRO A 7 47.16 63.17 -1.11
CA PRO A 7 46.51 62.41 -0.06
C PRO A 7 46.71 60.92 -0.34
N GLU A 8 47.10 60.20 0.71
CA GLU A 8 47.22 58.76 0.73
C GLU A 8 45.87 58.16 0.33
N ASP A 9 45.91 57.29 -0.69
CA ASP A 9 44.82 56.41 -1.08
C ASP A 9 44.62 55.39 0.06
N GLU A 10 44.03 55.82 1.17
CA GLU A 10 43.46 54.93 2.19
C GLU A 10 42.23 54.25 1.56
N ARG A 11 42.46 53.30 0.66
CA ARG A 11 41.47 52.28 0.38
C ARG A 11 41.29 51.53 1.69
N PRO A 12 40.08 51.52 2.30
CA PRO A 12 39.82 50.60 3.39
C PRO A 12 40.15 49.21 2.86
N PHE A 13 41.08 48.52 3.53
CA PHE A 13 41.19 47.08 3.39
C PHE A 13 39.85 46.54 3.90
N GLU A 14 38.89 46.37 3.00
CA GLU A 14 37.73 45.54 3.26
C GLU A 14 38.29 44.15 3.53
N ASP A 15 38.38 43.82 4.80
CA ASP A 15 38.65 42.49 5.29
C ASP A 15 37.45 41.62 4.87
N VAL A 16 37.43 41.22 3.59
CA VAL A 16 36.52 40.22 3.03
C VAL A 16 36.95 38.83 3.48
N SER A 17 37.10 38.67 4.79
CA SER A 17 37.15 37.38 5.45
C SER A 17 36.05 37.32 6.52
N GLU A 18 34.83 37.73 6.15
CA GLU A 18 33.65 37.10 6.73
C GLU A 18 33.76 35.61 6.41
N GLU A 19 34.21 34.82 7.38
CA GLU A 19 34.25 33.38 7.30
C GLU A 19 32.88 32.87 6.83
N ALA A 20 32.80 32.49 5.56
CA ALA A 20 31.62 31.89 4.98
C ALA A 20 31.31 30.64 5.81
N ARG A 21 30.31 30.76 6.70
CA ARG A 21 29.85 29.67 7.56
C ARG A 21 29.62 28.46 6.65
N PRO A 22 30.22 27.29 6.96
CA PRO A 22 30.10 26.12 6.10
C PRO A 22 28.62 25.76 5.93
N SER A 23 28.26 25.23 4.76
CA SER A 23 26.92 24.70 4.54
C SER A 23 26.61 23.57 5.52
N VAL A 24 25.32 23.27 5.70
CA VAL A 24 24.86 22.25 6.64
C VAL A 24 25.51 20.89 6.36
N GLY A 25 25.51 20.47 5.10
CA GLY A 25 26.13 19.23 4.64
C GLY A 25 27.62 19.19 4.89
N ARG A 26 28.33 20.28 4.57
CA ARG A 26 29.77 20.39 4.79
C ARG A 26 30.14 20.36 6.28
N ALA A 27 29.36 21.03 7.13
CA ALA A 27 29.58 21.01 8.58
C ALA A 27 29.41 19.60 9.16
N LEU A 28 28.37 18.86 8.74
CA LEU A 28 28.14 17.47 9.13
C LEU A 28 29.26 16.54 8.64
N GLN A 29 29.68 16.69 7.38
CA GLN A 29 30.77 15.91 6.81
C GLN A 29 32.09 16.13 7.54
N GLN A 30 32.44 17.39 7.82
CA GLN A 30 33.66 17.75 8.53
C GLN A 30 33.65 17.18 9.96
N ALA A 31 32.52 17.31 10.67
CA ALA A 31 32.37 16.74 12.01
C ALA A 31 32.48 15.21 11.99
N ARG A 32 31.90 14.54 10.99
CA ARG A 32 32.05 13.09 10.81
C ARG A 32 33.50 12.68 10.62
N ILE A 33 34.23 13.36 9.73
CA ILE A 33 35.64 13.08 9.46
C ILE A 33 36.50 13.36 10.70
N ALA A 34 36.24 14.45 11.42
CA ALA A 34 36.94 14.79 12.65
C ALA A 34 36.69 13.76 13.77
N ALA A 35 35.49 13.15 13.80
CA ALA A 35 35.17 12.04 14.69
C ALA A 35 35.76 10.69 14.23
N GLY A 36 36.41 10.63 13.06
CA GLY A 36 37.00 9.40 12.51
C GLY A 36 35.97 8.38 12.03
N LEU A 37 34.72 8.81 11.78
CA LEU A 37 33.62 7.93 11.40
C LEU A 37 33.51 7.81 9.87
N THR A 38 33.27 6.60 9.38
CA THR A 38 32.86 6.40 7.98
C THR A 38 31.37 6.72 7.82
N VAL A 39 30.93 6.88 6.57
CA VAL A 39 29.49 7.02 6.27
C VAL A 39 28.73 5.76 6.66
N ASP A 40 29.35 4.58 6.55
CA ASP A 40 28.76 3.30 6.96
C ASP A 40 28.54 3.25 8.48
N ASP A 41 29.51 3.72 9.29
CA ASP A 41 29.39 3.80 10.74
C ASP A 41 28.22 4.69 11.16
N VAL A 42 28.10 5.88 10.55
CA VAL A 42 27.01 6.82 10.82
C VAL A 42 25.67 6.25 10.38
N SER A 43 25.61 5.60 9.22
CA SER A 43 24.42 4.92 8.71
C SER A 43 23.96 3.82 9.67
N THR A 44 24.88 2.99 10.14
CA THR A 44 24.61 1.90 11.08
C THR A 44 24.12 2.44 12.43
N ALA A 45 24.76 3.47 12.97
CA ALA A 45 24.41 4.07 14.25
C ALA A 45 23.05 4.80 14.23
N THR A 46 22.72 5.47 13.12
CA THR A 46 21.52 6.31 13.01
C THR A 46 20.34 5.64 12.31
N ARG A 47 20.58 4.51 11.64
CA ARG A 47 19.65 3.86 10.70
C ARG A 47 19.21 4.76 9.53
N VAL A 48 19.95 5.82 9.25
CA VAL A 48 19.78 6.64 8.05
C VAL A 48 20.55 5.96 6.92
N ARG A 49 19.88 5.64 5.81
CA ARG A 49 20.53 4.92 4.69
C ARG A 49 21.76 5.70 4.20
N ILE A 50 22.83 4.98 3.86
CA ILE A 50 24.07 5.52 3.27
C ILE A 50 23.81 6.56 2.17
N ALA A 51 22.87 6.28 1.26
CA ALA A 51 22.51 7.21 0.18
C ALA A 51 21.97 8.55 0.69
N ILE A 52 21.19 8.55 1.77
CA ILE A 52 20.66 9.77 2.40
C ILE A 52 21.76 10.53 3.14
N VAL A 53 22.69 9.83 3.79
CA VAL A 53 23.84 10.47 4.45
C VAL A 53 24.71 11.20 3.41
N HIS A 54 25.03 10.54 2.29
CA HIS A 54 25.77 11.18 1.20
C HIS A 54 25.02 12.36 0.59
N ALA A 55 23.72 12.24 0.38
CA ALA A 55 22.91 13.33 -0.17
C ALA A 55 22.94 14.55 0.75
N ILE A 56 22.72 14.34 2.06
CA ILE A 56 22.76 15.42 3.06
C ILE A 56 24.15 16.05 3.16
N GLU A 57 25.24 15.27 3.14
CA GLU A 57 26.60 15.81 3.13
C GLU A 57 26.92 16.63 1.88
N ALA A 58 26.20 16.39 0.78
CA ALA A 58 26.30 17.14 -0.48
C ALA A 58 25.27 18.29 -0.56
N ASP A 59 24.56 18.61 0.53
CA ASP A 59 23.46 19.57 0.58
C ASP A 59 22.30 19.25 -0.39
N ASP A 60 22.16 17.98 -0.80
CA ASP A 60 21.02 17.47 -1.55
C ASP A 60 19.99 16.85 -0.59
N PHE A 61 18.92 17.60 -0.34
CA PHE A 61 17.83 17.18 0.55
C PHE A 61 16.63 16.57 -0.20
N ALA A 62 16.66 16.49 -1.54
CA ALA A 62 15.52 16.02 -2.33
C ALA A 62 15.14 14.56 -2.00
N ALA A 63 16.15 13.73 -1.73
CA ALA A 63 15.96 12.32 -1.38
C ALA A 63 15.39 12.09 0.04
N CYS A 64 15.30 13.13 0.88
CA CYS A 64 14.82 13.00 2.25
C CYS A 64 13.31 12.75 2.34
N GLY A 65 12.54 12.98 1.27
CA GLY A 65 11.07 12.82 1.30
C GLY A 65 10.32 14.03 1.89
N GLY A 66 10.96 15.20 1.90
CA GLY A 66 10.39 16.49 2.32
C GLY A 66 11.06 17.12 3.55
N ASP A 67 10.76 18.39 3.83
CA ASP A 67 11.45 19.21 4.85
C ASP A 67 11.33 18.68 6.28
N VAL A 68 10.23 17.98 6.60
CA VAL A 68 10.05 17.36 7.91
C VAL A 68 11.12 16.27 8.13
N TYR A 69 11.34 15.44 7.11
CA TYR A 69 12.31 14.36 7.17
C TYR A 69 13.74 14.89 7.07
N ALA A 70 14.00 15.89 6.22
CA ALA A 70 15.31 16.54 6.12
C ALA A 70 15.77 17.07 7.49
N ARG A 71 14.92 17.83 8.19
CA ARG A 71 15.21 18.31 9.57
C ARG A 71 15.39 17.18 10.57
N GLY A 72 14.66 16.08 10.42
CA GLY A 72 14.83 14.87 11.21
C GLY A 72 16.21 14.23 11.01
N HIS A 73 16.63 14.09 9.76
CA HIS A 73 17.92 13.53 9.40
C HIS A 73 19.08 14.44 9.83
N ILE A 74 19.02 15.74 9.58
CA ILE A 74 20.02 16.73 10.06
C ILE A 74 20.20 16.59 11.57
N ARG A 75 19.10 16.54 12.33
CA ARG A 75 19.14 16.37 13.79
C ARG A 75 19.83 15.08 14.21
N THR A 76 19.51 13.98 13.54
CA THR A 76 20.01 12.64 13.88
C THR A 76 21.50 12.54 13.55
N LEU A 77 21.93 13.03 12.38
CA LEU A 77 23.32 13.03 11.95
C LEU A 77 24.18 13.94 12.83
N ALA A 78 23.71 15.16 13.13
CA ALA A 78 24.42 16.10 14.01
C ALA A 78 24.72 15.47 15.37
N ARG A 79 23.73 14.81 15.99
CA ARG A 79 23.92 14.10 17.26
C ARG A 79 24.92 12.95 17.15
N ALA A 80 24.90 12.19 16.06
CA ALA A 80 25.82 11.08 15.86
C ALA A 80 27.29 11.52 15.73
N VAL A 81 27.52 12.72 15.17
CA VAL A 81 28.84 13.34 15.04
C VAL A 81 29.16 14.35 16.14
N ASN A 82 28.36 14.35 17.22
CA ASN A 82 28.52 15.20 18.40
C ASN A 82 28.52 16.72 18.11
N LEU A 83 27.70 17.15 17.16
CA LEU A 83 27.47 18.55 16.79
C LEU A 83 26.09 19.01 17.28
N ASP A 84 25.95 20.29 17.64
CA ASP A 84 24.66 20.85 18.03
C ASP A 84 23.71 20.92 16.81
N PRO A 85 22.55 20.25 16.85
CA PRO A 85 21.60 20.26 15.73
C PRO A 85 20.87 21.59 15.56
N ALA A 86 20.71 22.41 16.61
CA ALA A 86 19.89 23.62 16.55
C ALA A 86 20.35 24.64 15.49
N PRO A 87 21.64 25.04 15.42
CA PRO A 87 22.10 25.98 14.40
C PRO A 87 21.99 25.45 12.97
N LEU A 88 22.26 24.16 12.75
CA LEU A 88 22.18 23.54 11.43
C LEU A 88 20.75 23.49 10.89
N ILE A 89 19.79 23.18 11.76
CA ILE A 89 18.38 23.16 11.39
C ILE A 89 17.89 24.58 11.08
N ALA A 90 18.31 25.58 11.87
CA ALA A 90 17.95 26.97 11.61
C ALA A 90 18.52 27.47 10.27
N GLN A 91 19.76 27.09 9.95
CA GLN A 91 20.37 27.38 8.66
C GLN A 91 19.61 26.70 7.51
N TYR A 92 19.32 25.40 7.62
CA TYR A 92 18.50 24.67 6.65
C TYR A 92 17.14 25.34 6.43
N GLU A 93 16.45 25.73 7.50
CA GLU A 93 15.15 26.40 7.43
C GLU A 93 15.25 27.80 6.79
N THR A 94 16.39 28.47 6.87
CA THR A 94 16.58 29.77 6.18
C THR A 94 16.81 29.57 4.68
N GLU A 95 17.57 28.55 4.30
CA GLU A 95 17.94 28.26 2.91
C GLU A 95 16.81 27.55 2.13
N HIS A 96 16.06 26.68 2.80
CA HIS A 96 15.04 25.80 2.21
C HIS A 96 13.62 26.13 2.67
N GLY A 97 13.44 27.12 3.55
CA GLY A 97 12.17 27.45 4.20
C GLY A 97 11.14 28.13 3.30
N ASN A 98 10.68 27.43 2.28
CA ASN A 98 9.39 27.68 1.65
C ASN A 98 8.45 26.51 1.97
N GLY A 99 7.85 26.55 3.17
CA GLY A 99 6.75 25.64 3.49
C GLY A 99 6.85 25.00 4.86
N ARG A 100 6.79 25.80 5.93
CA ARG A 100 6.00 25.31 7.07
C ARG A 100 4.58 25.18 6.49
N PRO A 101 4.02 23.97 6.32
CA PRO A 101 2.61 23.88 5.98
C PRO A 101 1.92 24.67 7.09
N ALA A 102 1.12 25.68 6.73
CA ALA A 102 0.28 26.34 7.71
C ALA A 102 -0.36 25.22 8.51
N PRO A 103 -0.29 25.24 9.86
CA PRO A 103 -0.79 24.16 10.69
C PRO A 103 -2.17 23.85 10.14
N THR A 104 -2.31 22.66 9.53
CA THR A 104 -3.58 22.27 8.94
C THR A 104 -4.55 22.46 10.08
N PRO A 105 -5.55 23.35 9.97
CA PRO A 105 -6.45 23.64 11.07
C PRO A 105 -6.89 22.27 11.55
N ALA A 106 -6.66 22.00 12.84
CA ALA A 106 -6.90 20.69 13.42
C ALA A 106 -8.23 20.24 12.82
N ALA A 107 -8.19 19.21 11.96
CA ALA A 107 -9.41 18.65 11.41
C ALA A 107 -10.30 18.55 12.63
N PRO A 108 -11.51 19.18 12.63
CA PRO A 108 -12.32 19.23 13.83
C PRO A 108 -12.25 17.82 14.34
N LEU A 109 -11.68 17.67 15.56
CA LEU A 109 -11.68 16.39 16.23
C LEU A 109 -13.06 15.88 15.92
N PHE A 110 -13.19 14.68 15.37
CA PHE A 110 -14.48 14.05 15.38
C PHE A 110 -14.82 14.03 16.86
N GLU A 111 -15.50 15.09 17.30
CA GLU A 111 -16.38 15.15 18.40
C GLU A 111 -17.21 13.97 18.00
N ALA A 112 -16.89 12.84 18.63
CA ALA A 112 -17.68 11.65 18.52
C ALA A 112 -19.04 12.20 18.91
N GLU A 113 -19.82 12.58 17.88
CA GLU A 113 -21.15 13.11 17.99
C GLU A 113 -21.76 11.97 18.76
N ARG A 114 -21.86 12.17 20.09
CA ARG A 114 -22.34 11.15 21.00
C ARG A 114 -23.60 10.77 20.33
N ILE A 115 -23.63 9.55 19.79
CA ILE A 115 -24.71 9.08 18.92
C ILE A 115 -25.94 9.47 19.69
N ARG A 116 -26.61 10.54 19.23
CA ARG A 116 -27.77 11.04 19.94
C ARG A 116 -28.67 9.82 19.90
N PRO A 117 -29.12 9.25 21.03
CA PRO A 117 -30.01 8.11 20.97
C PRO A 117 -31.14 8.56 20.06
N GLU A 118 -31.24 7.90 18.89
CA GLU A 118 -32.25 8.23 17.92
C GLU A 118 -33.57 8.25 18.68
N ARG A 119 -34.29 9.37 18.56
CA ARG A 119 -35.60 9.49 19.18
C ARG A 119 -36.42 8.35 18.61
N ARG A 120 -36.59 7.32 19.44
CA ARG A 120 -37.34 6.10 19.18
C ARG A 120 -38.63 6.52 18.49
N GLY A 121 -38.72 6.22 17.20
CA GLY A 121 -39.91 6.55 16.41
C GLY A 121 -41.16 5.91 17.03
N PRO A 122 -42.36 6.39 16.65
CA PRO A 122 -43.62 5.92 17.23
C PRO A 122 -43.65 4.40 17.23
N ASN A 123 -43.99 3.83 18.38
CA ASN A 123 -44.05 2.42 18.74
C ASN A 123 -44.69 1.52 17.66
N TRP A 124 -43.92 1.20 16.63
CA TRP A 124 -44.35 0.34 15.52
C TRP A 124 -44.71 -1.05 16.01
N THR A 125 -44.11 -1.49 17.12
CA THR A 125 -44.53 -2.68 17.86
C THR A 125 -45.96 -2.58 18.36
N ALA A 126 -46.40 -1.43 18.90
CA ALA A 126 -47.78 -1.24 19.33
C ALA A 126 -48.74 -1.19 18.13
N ALA A 127 -48.34 -0.60 17.01
CA ALA A 127 -49.12 -0.64 15.77
C ALA A 127 -49.28 -2.08 15.24
N MET A 128 -48.20 -2.87 15.29
CA MET A 128 -48.22 -4.29 14.92
C MET A 128 -49.12 -5.10 15.86
N VAL A 129 -49.04 -4.89 17.18
CA VAL A 129 -49.93 -5.54 18.14
C VAL A 129 -51.39 -5.15 17.89
N ALA A 130 -51.69 -3.87 17.66
CA ALA A 130 -53.04 -3.42 17.36
C ALA A 130 -53.59 -4.08 16.08
N ALA A 131 -52.77 -4.17 15.02
CA ALA A 131 -53.15 -4.85 13.78
C ALA A 131 -53.46 -6.33 14.01
N ILE A 132 -52.63 -7.04 14.79
CA ILE A 132 -52.86 -8.45 15.14
C ILE A 132 -54.18 -8.61 15.90
N VAL A 133 -54.46 -7.75 16.88
CA VAL A 133 -55.73 -7.79 17.64
C VAL A 133 -56.93 -7.55 16.73
N VAL A 134 -56.84 -6.62 15.77
CA VAL A 134 -57.91 -6.37 14.80
C VAL A 134 -58.13 -7.59 13.90
N VAL A 135 -57.07 -8.25 13.41
CA VAL A 135 -57.18 -9.46 12.58
C VAL A 135 -57.81 -10.61 13.37
N ILE A 136 -57.37 -10.85 14.61
CA ILE A 136 -57.93 -11.90 15.47
C ILE A 136 -59.41 -11.59 15.77
N GLY A 137 -59.74 -10.34 16.07
CA GLY A 137 -61.12 -9.90 16.27
C GLY A 137 -61.98 -10.11 15.02
N PHE A 138 -61.44 -9.80 13.83
CA PHE A 138 -62.13 -10.00 12.56
C PHE A 138 -62.37 -11.49 12.28
N VAL A 139 -61.35 -12.35 12.41
CA VAL A 139 -61.48 -13.80 12.21
C VAL A 139 -62.43 -14.42 13.23
N GLY A 140 -62.34 -14.03 14.50
CA GLY A 140 -63.29 -14.45 15.53
C GLY A 140 -64.72 -14.02 15.21
N PHE A 141 -64.90 -12.78 14.72
CA PHE A 141 -66.20 -12.26 14.31
C PHE A 141 -66.75 -12.97 13.07
N THR A 142 -65.91 -13.29 12.07
CA THR A 142 -66.34 -14.06 10.88
C THR A 142 -66.71 -15.50 11.26
N MET A 143 -66.02 -16.12 12.22
CA MET A 143 -66.37 -17.45 12.72
C MET A 143 -67.64 -17.46 13.59
N VAL A 144 -67.94 -16.38 14.31
CA VAL A 144 -69.16 -16.28 15.15
C VAL A 144 -70.39 -15.81 14.35
N LYS A 145 -70.21 -15.07 13.25
CA LYS A 145 -71.31 -14.54 12.43
C LYS A 145 -71.51 -15.26 11.08
N GLY A 146 -70.57 -16.11 10.67
CA GLY A 146 -70.57 -16.83 9.40
C GLY A 146 -70.67 -18.34 9.59
N GLY A 147 -71.85 -18.81 9.97
CA GLY A 147 -72.27 -20.19 9.69
C GLY A 147 -72.86 -20.24 8.28
N ASP A 148 -72.33 -21.17 7.48
CA ASP A 148 -72.85 -21.71 6.21
C ASP A 148 -72.75 -20.80 4.96
N ASP A 149 -71.88 -21.16 3.99
CA ASP A 149 -72.29 -22.06 2.90
C ASP A 149 -71.14 -22.37 1.91
N GLY A 150 -70.93 -23.67 1.67
CA GLY A 150 -70.86 -24.33 0.36
C GLY A 150 -69.84 -23.97 -0.74
N GLY A 151 -69.01 -24.97 -1.08
CA GLY A 151 -68.57 -25.25 -2.48
C GLY A 151 -67.05 -25.41 -2.66
N LYS A 152 -66.49 -26.63 -2.72
CA LYS A 152 -66.19 -27.44 -3.94
C LYS A 152 -65.28 -26.68 -4.94
N GLU A 153 -64.19 -27.19 -5.51
CA GLU A 153 -63.76 -28.54 -5.85
C GLU A 153 -62.28 -28.49 -6.34
N ASN A 154 -61.69 -29.66 -6.51
CA ASN A 154 -60.30 -29.97 -6.92
C ASN A 154 -59.81 -29.31 -8.22
N VAL A 155 -58.49 -29.05 -8.32
CA VAL A 155 -57.68 -29.08 -9.56
C VAL A 155 -56.27 -29.52 -9.13
N ALA A 156 -55.88 -30.79 -9.26
CA ALA A 156 -55.42 -31.49 -10.46
C ALA A 156 -54.03 -31.06 -10.96
N ASP A 157 -53.14 -32.05 -10.88
CA ASP A 157 -51.78 -32.14 -11.40
C ASP A 157 -51.78 -32.26 -12.94
N GLY A 158 -50.68 -31.87 -13.60
CA GLY A 158 -50.31 -32.42 -14.90
C GLY A 158 -50.34 -31.54 -16.17
N THR A 159 -49.13 -31.17 -16.60
CA THR A 159 -48.55 -31.40 -17.95
C THR A 159 -48.89 -30.51 -19.18
N ALA A 160 -47.78 -30.14 -19.86
CA ALA A 160 -47.57 -29.93 -21.31
C ALA A 160 -48.25 -28.72 -21.99
N SER A 161 -47.46 -27.71 -22.42
CA SER A 161 -46.73 -27.60 -23.71
C SER A 161 -47.61 -27.39 -24.94
N THR A 162 -47.43 -26.25 -25.63
CA THR A 162 -47.40 -26.02 -27.09
C THR A 162 -46.98 -24.54 -27.27
N GLU A 163 -45.78 -24.21 -27.76
CA GLU A 163 -45.44 -23.91 -29.19
C GLU A 163 -46.21 -22.69 -29.74
N SER A 164 -45.69 -21.74 -30.51
CA SER A 164 -44.54 -21.69 -31.42
C SER A 164 -44.37 -20.23 -31.92
N ALA A 165 -43.15 -19.77 -32.21
CA ALA A 165 -42.81 -18.95 -33.39
C ALA A 165 -41.32 -18.56 -33.41
N SER A 166 -40.57 -19.27 -34.27
CA SER A 166 -39.27 -18.86 -34.86
C SER A 166 -39.51 -17.74 -35.90
N PRO A 167 -38.51 -16.95 -36.41
CA PRO A 167 -37.26 -17.46 -36.96
C PRO A 167 -35.95 -16.66 -36.69
N THR A 168 -34.86 -17.44 -36.71
CA THR A 168 -33.43 -17.14 -37.04
C THR A 168 -33.32 -16.24 -38.30
N PRO A 169 -32.21 -15.52 -38.65
CA PRO A 169 -30.82 -15.97 -38.49
C PRO A 169 -29.68 -14.93 -38.36
N LYS A 170 -28.59 -15.26 -37.65
CA LYS A 170 -27.24 -14.86 -38.08
C LYS A 170 -26.08 -15.68 -37.47
N ALA A 171 -25.47 -16.45 -38.37
CA ALA A 171 -24.03 -16.71 -38.51
C ALA A 171 -23.22 -17.19 -37.29
N GLU A 172 -23.07 -18.50 -37.29
CA GLU A 172 -22.00 -19.28 -36.69
C GLU A 172 -20.60 -18.88 -37.24
N LYS A 173 -19.64 -18.68 -36.33
CA LYS A 173 -18.20 -18.83 -36.60
C LYS A 173 -17.54 -19.46 -35.36
N PRO A 174 -16.59 -20.41 -35.51
CA PRO A 174 -16.34 -21.46 -34.54
C PRO A 174 -15.76 -21.00 -33.21
N ALA A 175 -16.31 -21.54 -32.13
CA ALA A 175 -15.65 -21.58 -30.84
C ALA A 175 -14.43 -22.51 -30.98
N VAL A 176 -13.24 -21.91 -30.87
CA VAL A 176 -11.99 -22.61 -30.64
C VAL A 176 -12.13 -23.31 -29.29
N PRO A 177 -11.89 -24.63 -29.18
CA PRO A 177 -11.87 -25.28 -27.87
C PRO A 177 -10.72 -24.67 -27.06
N GLU A 178 -11.05 -24.10 -25.92
CA GLU A 178 -10.10 -23.71 -24.88
C GLU A 178 -9.40 -25.00 -24.42
N PRO A 179 -8.07 -25.10 -24.51
CA PRO A 179 -7.38 -26.31 -24.07
C PRO A 179 -7.49 -26.39 -22.54
N GLU A 180 -8.10 -27.47 -22.06
CA GLU A 180 -7.95 -27.90 -20.67
C GLU A 180 -6.45 -27.94 -20.31
N PRO A 181 -6.03 -27.51 -19.11
CA PRO A 181 -4.64 -27.57 -18.71
C PRO A 181 -4.28 -29.04 -18.51
N SER A 182 -3.83 -29.67 -19.60
CA SER A 182 -3.08 -30.92 -19.56
C SER A 182 -1.83 -30.71 -18.71
N ASP A 183 -1.54 -31.66 -17.84
CA ASP A 183 -0.35 -31.81 -16.98
C ASP A 183 1.02 -31.75 -17.72
N SER A 184 1.05 -31.35 -18.99
CA SER A 184 2.24 -31.23 -19.84
C SER A 184 2.65 -29.78 -20.17
N ALA A 185 1.96 -28.76 -19.66
CA ALA A 185 2.28 -27.34 -19.96
C ALA A 185 3.26 -26.66 -18.98
N ILE A 186 3.79 -27.37 -17.98
CA ILE A 186 4.71 -26.81 -16.96
C ILE A 186 6.18 -26.77 -17.47
N ALA A 187 6.50 -27.42 -18.60
CA ALA A 187 7.89 -27.64 -19.04
C ALA A 187 8.48 -26.60 -20.01
N ALA A 188 7.91 -25.40 -20.14
CA ALA A 188 8.43 -24.37 -21.04
C ALA A 188 8.55 -22.99 -20.37
N ALA A 189 9.12 -22.92 -19.16
CA ALA A 189 9.64 -21.65 -18.65
C ALA A 189 10.83 -21.23 -19.54
N PRO A 190 10.85 -20.01 -20.12
CA PRO A 190 12.03 -19.51 -20.83
C PRO A 190 13.21 -19.50 -19.87
N GLN A 191 14.24 -20.31 -20.14
CA GLN A 191 15.41 -20.48 -19.26
C GLN A 191 16.23 -19.20 -19.06
N ASP A 192 15.79 -18.06 -19.59
CA ASP A 192 16.43 -16.75 -19.46
C ASP A 192 15.70 -15.77 -18.54
N LYS A 193 14.57 -16.17 -17.95
CA LYS A 193 13.79 -15.33 -17.04
C LYS A 193 13.38 -16.10 -15.80
N VAL A 194 13.36 -15.40 -14.67
CA VAL A 194 12.74 -15.87 -13.43
C VAL A 194 11.25 -15.88 -13.63
N THR A 195 10.62 -17.04 -13.49
CA THR A 195 9.16 -17.19 -13.57
C THR A 195 8.64 -17.63 -12.21
N VAL A 196 7.77 -16.84 -11.61
CA VAL A 196 7.14 -17.16 -10.32
C VAL A 196 5.63 -17.25 -10.52
N GLN A 197 5.06 -18.40 -10.23
CA GLN A 197 3.62 -18.62 -10.23
C GLN A 197 3.14 -18.84 -8.80
N VAL A 198 2.11 -18.08 -8.41
CA VAL A 198 1.47 -18.16 -7.11
C VAL A 198 0.02 -18.59 -7.32
N SER A 199 -0.41 -19.64 -6.63
CA SER A 199 -1.77 -20.17 -6.73
C SER A 199 -2.39 -20.26 -5.35
N ALA A 200 -3.58 -19.70 -5.14
CA ALA A 200 -4.26 -19.72 -3.85
C ALA A 200 -5.16 -20.96 -3.74
N VAL A 201 -4.64 -22.03 -3.16
CA VAL A 201 -5.30 -23.35 -3.16
C VAL A 201 -6.27 -23.49 -1.97
N ASP A 202 -5.80 -23.14 -0.78
CA ASP A 202 -6.51 -23.43 0.47
C ASP A 202 -7.25 -22.22 1.05
N GLY A 203 -7.07 -21.03 0.48
CA GLY A 203 -7.71 -19.83 1.00
C GLY A 203 -7.45 -18.57 0.17
N ARG A 204 -7.71 -17.41 0.77
CA ARG A 204 -7.40 -16.10 0.16
C ARG A 204 -6.03 -15.67 0.65
N SER A 205 -5.21 -15.11 -0.23
CA SER A 205 -3.89 -14.62 0.16
C SER A 205 -3.60 -13.28 -0.49
N TRP A 206 -3.13 -12.31 0.28
CA TRP A 206 -2.63 -11.06 -0.29
C TRP A 206 -1.23 -11.28 -0.83
N ILE A 207 -0.98 -10.86 -2.06
CA ILE A 207 0.32 -11.01 -2.71
C ILE A 207 0.81 -9.65 -3.23
N SER A 208 2.11 -9.43 -3.11
CA SER A 208 2.81 -8.27 -3.70
C SER A 208 4.06 -8.75 -4.40
N ALA A 209 4.15 -8.51 -5.70
CA ALA A 209 5.27 -8.91 -6.55
C ALA A 209 5.96 -7.67 -7.12
N LYS A 210 7.29 -7.63 -7.04
CA LYS A 210 8.13 -6.56 -7.58
C LYS A 210 9.25 -7.12 -8.44
N ASP A 211 9.61 -6.39 -9.49
CA ASP A 211 10.72 -6.72 -10.38
C ASP A 211 12.10 -6.42 -9.75
N HIS A 212 13.17 -6.62 -10.54
CA HIS A 212 14.54 -6.37 -10.11
C HIS A 212 14.85 -4.91 -9.78
N ASN A 213 14.13 -3.96 -10.39
CA ASN A 213 14.25 -2.52 -10.16
C ASN A 213 13.33 -2.03 -9.03
N GLY A 214 12.53 -2.92 -8.44
CA GLY A 214 11.56 -2.58 -7.39
C GLY A 214 10.25 -2.03 -7.92
N ARG A 215 10.02 -2.04 -9.25
CA ARG A 215 8.72 -1.70 -9.83
C ARG A 215 7.71 -2.77 -9.46
N LEU A 216 6.53 -2.32 -9.04
CA LEU A 216 5.42 -3.19 -8.67
C LEU A 216 4.87 -3.89 -9.92
N LEU A 217 4.95 -5.22 -9.94
CA LEU A 217 4.35 -6.09 -10.95
C LEU A 217 2.88 -6.38 -10.61
N PHE A 218 2.59 -6.58 -9.32
CA PHE A 218 1.25 -6.79 -8.81
C PHE A 218 1.17 -6.50 -7.31
N ASP A 219 0.02 -6.05 -6.86
CA ASP A 219 -0.35 -5.92 -5.44
C ASP A 219 -1.85 -6.13 -5.31
N GLY A 220 -2.26 -7.14 -4.55
CA GLY A 220 -3.67 -7.43 -4.43
C GLY A 220 -3.97 -8.76 -3.75
N LEU A 221 -5.26 -8.98 -3.52
CA LEU A 221 -5.78 -10.21 -2.93
C LEU A 221 -6.04 -11.25 -4.03
N LEU A 222 -5.43 -12.42 -3.91
CA LEU A 222 -5.83 -13.63 -4.64
C LEU A 222 -6.98 -14.32 -3.90
N LYS A 223 -8.03 -14.66 -4.62
CA LYS A 223 -9.10 -15.51 -4.09
C LYS A 223 -8.74 -16.98 -4.24
N GLN A 224 -9.39 -17.82 -3.45
CA GLN A 224 -9.23 -19.28 -3.55
C GLN A 224 -9.54 -19.75 -4.98
N GLY A 225 -8.67 -20.58 -5.54
CA GLY A 225 -8.69 -21.07 -6.91
C GLY A 225 -8.01 -20.14 -7.94
N GLU A 226 -7.66 -18.90 -7.58
CA GLU A 226 -6.98 -17.99 -8.49
C GLU A 226 -5.46 -18.23 -8.50
N SER A 227 -4.85 -18.00 -9.65
CA SER A 227 -3.40 -18.02 -9.81
C SER A 227 -2.89 -16.79 -10.58
N LYS A 228 -1.65 -16.41 -10.30
CA LYS A 228 -0.92 -15.35 -11.01
C LYS A 228 0.50 -15.79 -11.30
N THR A 229 0.98 -15.44 -12.50
CA THR A 229 2.34 -15.71 -12.94
C THR A 229 3.06 -14.40 -13.23
N PHE A 230 4.29 -14.30 -12.73
CA PHE A 230 5.16 -13.14 -12.85
C PHE A 230 6.47 -13.56 -13.50
N GLN A 231 7.05 -12.68 -14.33
CA GLN A 231 8.30 -12.94 -15.01
C GLN A 231 9.23 -11.72 -14.94
N ASP A 232 10.51 -11.97 -14.66
CA ASP A 232 11.56 -10.95 -14.67
C ASP A 232 12.87 -11.52 -15.20
N SER A 233 13.74 -10.70 -15.79
CA SER A 233 15.03 -11.14 -16.33
C SER A 233 16.09 -11.46 -15.26
N SER A 234 15.94 -10.97 -14.04
CA SER A 234 16.98 -11.08 -13.00
C SER A 234 16.44 -11.59 -11.67
N LYS A 235 15.44 -10.93 -11.08
CA LYS A 235 14.88 -11.32 -9.78
C LYS A 235 13.44 -10.86 -9.60
N ILE A 236 12.69 -11.64 -8.83
CA ILE A 236 11.34 -11.29 -8.37
C ILE A 236 11.35 -11.25 -6.85
N ASN A 237 10.95 -10.11 -6.28
CA ASN A 237 10.69 -9.99 -4.85
C ASN A 237 9.21 -10.21 -4.62
N LEU A 238 8.87 -11.17 -3.77
CA LEU A 238 7.50 -11.59 -3.48
C LEU A 238 7.20 -11.40 -1.99
N VAL A 239 6.04 -10.86 -1.68
CA VAL A 239 5.49 -10.81 -0.32
C VAL A 239 4.14 -11.52 -0.34
N LEU A 240 3.94 -12.42 0.62
CA LEU A 240 2.76 -13.26 0.76
C LEU A 240 2.15 -12.98 2.13
N GLY A 241 0.89 -12.56 2.21
CA GLY A 241 0.23 -12.14 3.46
C GLY A 241 -0.49 -13.24 4.22
N ASP A 242 -0.71 -14.38 3.57
CA ASP A 242 -1.19 -15.64 4.15
C ASP A 242 -0.54 -16.77 3.35
N ALA A 243 0.72 -17.04 3.66
CA ALA A 243 1.56 -17.91 2.84
C ALA A 243 1.16 -19.40 2.95
N GLY A 244 0.54 -19.82 4.06
CA GLY A 244 0.05 -21.20 4.23
C GLY A 244 -1.17 -21.55 3.37
N ALA A 245 -1.79 -20.56 2.71
CA ALA A 245 -2.97 -20.78 1.86
C ALA A 245 -2.64 -20.90 0.35
N ILE A 246 -1.36 -20.87 -0.02
CA ILE A 246 -0.91 -20.79 -1.41
C ILE A 246 0.10 -21.89 -1.76
N ASP A 247 0.05 -22.33 -3.00
CA ASP A 247 1.12 -23.07 -3.65
C ASP A 247 2.00 -22.10 -4.46
N LEU A 248 3.31 -22.26 -4.31
CA LEU A 248 4.31 -21.45 -4.98
C LEU A 248 5.13 -22.31 -5.94
N PHE A 249 5.28 -21.83 -7.17
CA PHE A 249 6.11 -22.46 -8.19
C PHE A 249 7.11 -21.45 -8.73
N VAL A 250 8.38 -21.84 -8.79
CA VAL A 250 9.46 -21.02 -9.33
C VAL A 250 10.16 -21.80 -10.43
N ASN A 251 10.26 -21.20 -11.61
CA ASN A 251 10.86 -21.79 -12.80
C ASN A 251 10.30 -23.19 -13.14
N GLY A 252 8.99 -23.38 -12.87
CA GLY A 252 8.28 -24.63 -13.10
C GLY A 252 8.42 -25.69 -11.99
N LYS A 253 9.23 -25.43 -10.96
CA LYS A 253 9.38 -26.32 -9.79
C LYS A 253 8.55 -25.79 -8.62
N LYS A 254 7.73 -26.66 -8.02
CA LYS A 254 7.00 -26.34 -6.79
C LYS A 254 8.00 -26.10 -5.66
N ILE A 255 7.77 -25.05 -4.89
CA ILE A 255 8.52 -24.80 -3.66
C ILE A 255 7.81 -25.55 -2.53
N GLU A 256 8.53 -26.48 -1.92
CA GLU A 256 8.09 -27.15 -0.69
C GLU A 256 8.55 -26.28 0.48
N ASP A 257 7.65 -25.45 0.98
CA ASP A 257 7.87 -24.62 2.17
C ASP A 257 6.87 -25.00 3.27
N ASP A 258 7.27 -24.85 4.54
CA ASP A 258 6.43 -25.10 5.71
C ASP A 258 5.75 -23.79 6.19
N PHE A 259 5.09 -23.12 5.25
CA PHE A 259 4.43 -21.84 5.53
C PHE A 259 3.25 -22.01 6.48
N GLN A 260 3.28 -21.23 7.55
CA GLN A 260 2.20 -21.27 8.54
C GLN A 260 0.98 -20.48 8.04
N PRO A 261 -0.25 -20.96 8.27
CA PRO A 261 -1.46 -20.19 7.97
C PRO A 261 -1.45 -18.82 8.66
N GLY A 262 -1.76 -17.77 7.92
CA GLY A 262 -1.74 -16.37 8.36
C GLY A 262 -0.35 -15.74 8.47
N ALA A 263 0.72 -16.47 8.15
CA ALA A 263 2.08 -15.92 8.15
C ALA A 263 2.33 -15.01 6.95
N VAL A 264 3.13 -13.97 7.19
CA VAL A 264 3.60 -13.06 6.16
C VAL A 264 5.02 -13.42 5.76
N GLU A 265 5.20 -13.91 4.53
CA GLU A 265 6.49 -14.35 4.01
C GLU A 265 7.06 -13.36 3.00
N ARG A 266 8.38 -13.16 3.05
CA ARG A 266 9.11 -12.25 2.15
C ARG A 266 10.20 -13.04 1.44
N LEU A 267 9.94 -13.34 0.18
CA LEU A 267 10.74 -14.24 -0.63
C LEU A 267 11.41 -13.46 -1.76
N THR A 268 12.61 -13.87 -2.15
CA THR A 268 13.30 -13.33 -3.31
C THR A 268 13.78 -14.49 -4.16
N TYR A 269 13.35 -14.52 -5.41
CA TYR A 269 13.73 -15.57 -6.36
C TYR A 269 14.54 -14.99 -7.51
N THR A 270 15.58 -15.73 -7.88
CA THR A 270 16.51 -15.41 -8.96
C THR A 270 16.48 -16.51 -10.03
N LYS A 271 17.24 -16.33 -11.11
CA LYS A 271 17.31 -17.28 -12.23
C LYS A 271 17.78 -18.69 -11.80
N GLY A 272 18.56 -18.79 -10.73
CA GLY A 272 19.10 -20.06 -10.23
C GLY A 272 18.19 -20.78 -9.23
N ASP A 273 17.07 -20.17 -8.84
CA ASP A 273 16.17 -20.76 -7.86
C ASP A 273 15.09 -21.63 -8.51
N PRO A 274 14.55 -22.64 -7.81
CA PRO A 274 14.96 -23.07 -6.47
C PRO A 274 16.18 -24.01 -6.54
N GLN A 275 17.20 -23.74 -5.71
CA GLN A 275 18.31 -24.69 -5.54
C GLN A 275 17.72 -26.05 -5.16
N ALA A 276 17.95 -27.06 -5.99
CA ALA A 276 17.61 -28.43 -5.64
C ALA A 276 18.49 -28.83 -4.46
N GLY A 277 17.92 -28.83 -3.26
CA GLY A 277 18.35 -29.72 -2.19
C GLY A 277 18.07 -31.16 -2.59
#